data_AF-A0A5K0V356-F1
#
_entry.id   AF-A0A5K0V356-F1
#
_cell.length_a   1.000
_cell.length_b   1.000
_cell.length_c   1.000
_cell.angle_alpha   90.00
_cell.angle_beta   90.00
_cell.angle_gamma   90.00
#
_symmetry.space_group_name_H-M   'P 1'
#
loop_
_entity.id
_entity.type
_entity.pdbx_description
1 polymer ?
#
loop_
_entity_poly.entity_id
_entity_poly.type
_entity_poly.pdbx_seq_one_letter_code
_entity_poly.pdbx_strand_id
1 'polypeptide(L)'
;MASSGLSQGLGGPSKAGRVLGPSLDKIIKNVAWRKQSQLVQACKSSLDRLQNLSTSPEFAGSSVPGFPPADADQFLASLTLALDSAAPKVIEPALECVQRLALLGLVRCDAEQIDDDPASSPPPALLINSVCKCTAVADNAVELAVLRTLLASVRSSSLGFHGDALIHIVKTFYNVYLGSTSVENRICAKAALAQTVAIVFARAEADRVEASADPVSVPALLELSDKNLNESGLVQSVQVFLIEVLEGWEGDRGGNSTAKEETGEGESRIREDALYLFKNLCKFSMKFSTQESPEDELLLRGKLLSLELMKVVVENAGPVLRVNE
;
A
#
# COMPACT_ATOMS: atom_id res chain seq x y z
N MET A 1 28.51 -36.54 0.77
CA MET A 1 27.51 -35.90 1.65
C MET A 1 28.14 -34.66 2.24
N ALA A 2 27.97 -33.51 1.60
CA ALA A 2 28.45 -32.23 2.11
C ALA A 2 27.20 -31.37 2.36
N SER A 3 26.80 -31.28 3.63
CA SER A 3 25.79 -30.34 4.10
C SER A 3 26.38 -28.93 4.03
N SER A 4 26.05 -28.18 2.98
CA SER A 4 26.29 -26.75 2.92
C SER A 4 25.41 -26.05 3.95
N GLY A 5 25.98 -25.78 5.12
CA GLY A 5 25.38 -24.91 6.12
C GLY A 5 25.29 -23.48 5.58
N LEU A 6 24.20 -23.17 4.89
CA LEU A 6 23.75 -21.79 4.70
C LEU A 6 23.45 -21.25 6.10
N SER A 7 24.19 -20.23 6.51
CA SER A 7 23.91 -19.44 7.71
C SER A 7 22.42 -19.11 7.76
N GLN A 8 21.68 -19.74 8.67
CA GLN A 8 20.26 -19.46 8.82
C GLN A 8 20.11 -17.99 9.26
N GLY A 9 19.55 -17.16 8.38
CA GLY A 9 19.19 -15.79 8.72
C GLY A 9 18.07 -15.78 9.77
N LEU A 10 17.90 -14.63 10.45
CA LEU A 10 16.77 -14.40 11.35
C LEU A 10 15.45 -14.67 10.60
N GLY A 11 14.54 -15.43 11.23
CA GLY A 11 13.22 -15.77 10.65
C GLY A 11 13.15 -17.10 9.89
N GLY A 12 14.18 -17.95 9.96
CA GLY A 12 14.11 -19.32 9.43
C GLY A 12 14.18 -19.41 7.89
N PRO A 13 13.88 -20.59 7.31
CA PRO A 13 14.13 -20.86 5.90
C PRO A 13 13.10 -20.24 4.93
N SER A 14 11.92 -19.85 5.45
CA SER A 14 10.78 -19.39 4.65
C SER A 14 10.99 -18.02 4.00
N LYS A 15 10.33 -17.75 2.86
CA LYS A 15 10.41 -16.44 2.20
C LYS A 15 9.88 -15.31 3.09
N ALA A 16 8.70 -15.49 3.69
CA ALA A 16 8.12 -14.52 4.62
C ALA A 16 8.99 -14.34 5.87
N GLY A 17 9.56 -15.42 6.40
CA GLY A 17 10.48 -15.37 7.52
C GLY A 17 11.76 -14.57 7.24
N ARG A 18 12.35 -14.68 6.04
CA ARG A 18 13.51 -13.86 5.63
C ARG A 18 13.19 -12.36 5.52
N VAL A 19 11.92 -11.99 5.38
CA VAL A 19 11.46 -10.60 5.38
C VAL A 19 11.11 -10.14 6.80
N LEU A 20 10.29 -10.93 7.50
CA LEU A 20 9.82 -10.62 8.85
C LEU A 20 10.95 -10.64 9.88
N GLY A 21 11.84 -11.63 9.82
CA GLY A 21 12.87 -11.87 10.84
C GLY A 21 13.81 -10.69 11.05
N PRO A 22 14.55 -10.23 10.02
CA PRO A 22 15.43 -9.08 10.15
C PRO A 22 14.68 -7.80 10.57
N SER A 23 13.47 -7.59 10.08
CA SER A 23 12.64 -6.42 10.41
C SER A 23 12.20 -6.42 11.86
N LEU A 24 11.73 -7.56 12.39
CA LEU A 24 11.34 -7.71 13.80
C LEU A 24 12.54 -7.51 14.74
N ASP A 25 13.72 -8.00 14.38
CA ASP A 25 14.95 -7.76 15.14
C ASP A 25 15.36 -6.28 15.11
N LYS A 26 15.27 -5.61 13.96
CA LYS A 26 15.51 -4.17 13.82
C LYS A 26 14.51 -3.34 14.66
N ILE A 27 13.23 -3.73 14.69
CA ILE A 27 12.22 -3.15 15.57
C ILE A 27 12.63 -3.30 17.04
N ILE A 28 12.93 -4.52 17.50
CA ILE A 28 13.33 -4.77 18.90
C ILE A 28 14.52 -3.91 19.32
N LYS A 29 15.52 -3.73 18.44
CA LYS A 29 16.72 -2.92 18.70
C LYS A 29 16.42 -1.42 18.81
N ASN A 30 15.39 -0.93 18.13
CA ASN A 30 14.99 0.47 18.14
C ASN A 30 13.93 0.81 19.21
N VAL A 31 13.27 -0.19 19.81
CA VAL A 31 12.27 0.02 20.84
C VAL A 31 12.92 0.45 22.17
N ALA A 32 12.40 1.53 22.75
CA ALA A 32 12.72 1.91 24.12
C ALA A 32 12.02 0.96 25.10
N TRP A 33 12.66 -0.17 25.44
CA TRP A 33 12.09 -1.28 26.22
C TRP A 33 11.21 -0.85 27.41
N ARG A 34 11.63 0.16 28.17
CA ARG A 34 10.92 0.62 29.38
C ARG A 34 9.51 1.15 29.12
N LYS A 35 9.18 1.56 27.88
CA LYS A 35 7.87 2.11 27.51
C LYS A 35 6.98 1.12 26.76
N GLN A 36 7.55 0.13 26.09
CA GLN A 36 6.86 -0.71 25.11
C GLN A 36 7.25 -2.20 25.26
N SER A 37 7.18 -2.72 26.48
CA SER A 37 7.52 -4.13 26.78
C SER A 37 6.64 -5.13 26.02
N GLN A 38 5.37 -4.81 25.81
CA GLN A 38 4.43 -5.63 25.03
C GLN A 38 4.88 -5.79 23.58
N LEU A 39 5.30 -4.71 22.92
CA LEU A 39 5.82 -4.76 21.55
C LEU A 39 7.07 -5.64 21.46
N VAL A 40 8.02 -5.46 22.38
CA VAL A 40 9.24 -6.28 22.40
C VAL A 40 8.91 -7.76 22.58
N GLN A 41 7.98 -8.07 23.49
CA GLN A 41 7.54 -9.46 23.73
C GLN A 41 6.86 -10.05 22.50
N ALA A 42 5.98 -9.29 21.84
CA ALA A 42 5.30 -9.70 20.62
C ALA A 42 6.30 -10.03 19.50
N CYS A 43 7.23 -9.11 19.20
CA CYS A 43 8.26 -9.33 18.17
C CYS A 43 9.16 -10.52 18.49
N LYS A 44 9.57 -10.71 19.75
CA LYS A 44 10.38 -11.87 20.16
C LYS A 44 9.64 -13.19 20.02
N SER A 45 8.37 -13.22 20.41
CA SER A 45 7.54 -14.41 20.25
C SER A 45 7.35 -14.76 18.77
N SER A 46 7.09 -13.76 17.92
CA SER A 46 6.99 -13.95 16.47
C SER A 46 8.30 -14.45 15.86
N LEU A 47 9.45 -13.94 16.30
CA LEU A 47 10.77 -14.42 15.85
C LEU A 47 11.02 -15.88 16.20
N ASP A 48 10.69 -16.29 17.43
CA ASP A 48 10.83 -17.68 17.87
C ASP A 48 9.95 -18.62 17.02
N ARG A 49 8.69 -18.23 16.80
CA ARG A 49 7.76 -18.99 15.95
C ARG A 49 8.26 -19.10 14.51
N LEU A 50 8.78 -18.02 13.92
CA LEU A 50 9.36 -18.04 12.56
C LEU A 50 10.59 -18.94 12.44
N GLN A 51 11.38 -19.09 13.51
CA GLN A 51 12.55 -19.97 13.52
C GLN A 51 12.16 -21.45 13.61
N ASN A 52 11.09 -21.75 14.35
CA ASN A 52 10.69 -23.11 14.68
C ASN A 52 9.64 -23.69 13.71
N LEU A 53 8.88 -22.85 13.01
CA LEU A 53 7.85 -23.28 12.07
C LEU A 53 8.41 -23.49 10.66
N SER A 54 7.93 -24.56 10.01
CA SER A 54 8.16 -24.82 8.58
C SER A 54 6.92 -24.40 7.78
N THR A 55 7.14 -23.89 6.57
CA THR A 55 6.02 -23.53 5.68
C THR A 55 5.33 -24.76 5.13
N SER A 56 3.99 -24.79 5.17
CA SER A 56 3.16 -25.87 4.61
C SER A 56 2.23 -25.34 3.52
N PRO A 57 2.09 -26.01 2.36
CA PRO A 57 1.15 -25.62 1.32
C PRO A 57 -0.33 -25.70 1.78
N GLU A 58 -0.62 -26.46 2.83
CA GLU A 58 -1.96 -26.54 3.45
C GLU A 58 -2.46 -25.17 3.94
N PHE A 59 -1.54 -24.28 4.31
CA PHE A 59 -1.85 -22.94 4.78
C PHE A 59 -1.66 -21.87 3.69
N ALA A 60 -1.82 -22.22 2.41
CA ALA A 60 -1.71 -21.25 1.32
C ALA A 60 -2.76 -20.11 1.43
N GLY A 61 -3.92 -20.37 2.06
CA GLY A 61 -5.01 -19.42 2.24
C GLY A 61 -4.94 -18.51 3.47
N SER A 62 -3.92 -18.65 4.33
CA SER A 62 -3.79 -17.79 5.52
C SER A 62 -3.31 -16.38 5.16
N SER A 63 -3.42 -15.45 6.11
CA SER A 63 -2.98 -14.05 6.00
C SER A 63 -1.51 -13.92 5.56
N VAL A 64 -0.66 -14.88 5.96
CA VAL A 64 0.74 -15.02 5.53
C VAL A 64 0.91 -16.44 4.96
N PRO A 65 0.90 -16.61 3.63
CA PRO A 65 0.85 -17.93 3.01
C PRO A 65 1.94 -18.87 3.50
N GLY A 66 1.54 -20.08 3.87
CA GLY A 66 2.44 -21.13 4.33
C GLY A 66 2.52 -21.27 5.86
N PHE A 67 1.93 -20.36 6.63
CA PHE A 67 1.88 -20.43 8.09
C PHE A 67 0.47 -20.67 8.62
N PRO A 68 0.31 -21.37 9.76
CA PRO A 68 -0.98 -21.50 10.43
C PRO A 68 -1.64 -20.12 10.65
N PRO A 69 -2.98 -20.00 10.55
CA PRO A 69 -3.66 -18.70 10.67
C PRO A 69 -3.32 -17.93 11.95
N ALA A 70 -3.33 -18.61 13.10
CA ALA A 70 -2.99 -17.98 14.39
C ALA A 70 -1.55 -17.40 14.41
N ASP A 71 -0.61 -18.06 13.73
CA ASP A 71 0.77 -17.60 13.61
C ASP A 71 0.90 -16.44 12.65
N ALA A 72 0.28 -16.55 11.48
CA ALA A 72 0.23 -15.50 10.49
C ALA A 72 -0.33 -14.20 11.10
N ASP A 73 -1.44 -14.30 11.81
CA ASP A 73 -2.09 -13.16 12.45
C ASP A 73 -1.24 -12.58 13.57
N GLN A 74 -0.53 -13.41 14.33
CA GLN A 74 0.43 -12.95 15.35
C GLN A 74 1.60 -12.17 14.73
N PHE A 75 2.12 -12.59 13.57
CA PHE A 75 3.19 -11.88 12.87
C PHE A 75 2.73 -10.50 12.42
N LEU A 76 1.52 -10.40 11.85
CA LEU A 76 0.95 -9.13 11.42
C LEU A 76 0.64 -8.23 12.62
N ALA A 77 0.08 -8.78 13.71
CA ALA A 77 -0.18 -8.03 14.94
C ALA A 77 1.10 -7.42 15.54
N SER A 78 2.24 -8.10 15.42
CA SER A 78 3.53 -7.57 15.86
C SER A 78 3.97 -6.33 15.05
N LEU A 79 3.67 -6.31 13.75
CA LEU A 79 3.91 -5.15 12.89
C LEU A 79 2.91 -4.03 13.17
N THR A 80 1.63 -4.35 13.38
CA THR A 80 0.59 -3.39 13.78
C THR A 80 1.00 -2.64 15.05
N LEU A 81 1.44 -3.36 16.10
CA LEU A 81 1.94 -2.74 17.33
C LEU A 81 3.16 -1.84 17.10
N ALA A 82 4.02 -2.16 16.12
CA ALA A 82 5.18 -1.35 15.79
C ALA A 82 4.77 -0.05 15.06
N LEU A 83 3.80 -0.13 14.17
CA LEU A 83 3.23 1.03 13.46
C LEU A 83 2.49 1.98 14.43
N ASP A 84 1.78 1.41 15.41
CA ASP A 84 1.06 2.18 16.44
C ASP A 84 1.97 2.75 17.53
N SER A 85 3.29 2.53 17.46
CA SER A 85 4.25 2.93 18.49
C SER A 85 4.47 4.44 18.61
N ALA A 86 4.03 5.22 17.62
CA ALA A 86 4.31 6.65 17.43
C ALA A 86 5.80 7.04 17.43
N ALA A 87 6.71 6.06 17.29
CA ALA A 87 8.15 6.27 17.27
C ALA A 87 8.71 6.07 15.85
N PRO A 88 9.16 7.13 15.14
CA PRO A 88 9.64 7.03 13.76
C PRO A 88 10.67 5.91 13.53
N LYS A 89 11.65 5.77 14.44
CA LYS A 89 12.69 4.73 14.39
C LYS A 89 12.17 3.28 14.49
N VAL A 90 10.94 3.11 14.98
CA VAL A 90 10.24 1.81 15.09
C VAL A 90 9.27 1.64 13.93
N ILE A 91 8.60 2.72 13.52
CA ILE A 91 7.63 2.73 12.41
C ILE A 91 8.33 2.47 11.06
N GLU A 92 9.45 3.13 10.79
CA GLU A 92 10.19 2.98 9.53
C GLU A 92 10.51 1.51 9.16
N PRO A 93 11.16 0.70 10.03
CA PRO A 93 11.41 -0.70 9.70
C PRO A 93 10.14 -1.55 9.63
N ALA A 94 9.06 -1.16 10.29
CA ALA A 94 7.77 -1.83 10.15
C ALA A 94 7.15 -1.55 8.77
N LEU A 95 7.13 -0.29 8.33
CA LEU A 95 6.66 0.11 6.99
C LEU A 95 7.48 -0.58 5.88
N GLU A 96 8.81 -0.57 6.00
CA GLU A 96 9.70 -1.27 5.07
C GLU A 96 9.36 -2.77 4.98
N CYS A 97 9.06 -3.41 6.11
CA CYS A 97 8.63 -4.81 6.16
C CYS A 97 7.30 -5.02 5.43
N VAL A 98 6.28 -4.20 5.73
CA VAL A 98 4.95 -4.29 5.09
C VAL A 98 5.06 -4.09 3.58
N GLN A 99 5.84 -3.10 3.14
CA GLN A 99 6.11 -2.85 1.71
C GLN A 99 6.70 -4.10 1.05
N ARG A 100 7.70 -4.73 1.67
CA ARG A 100 8.32 -5.98 1.15
C ARG A 100 7.32 -7.10 1.04
N LEU A 101 6.53 -7.30 2.08
CA LEU A 101 5.51 -8.34 2.12
C LEU A 101 4.47 -8.14 1.01
N ALA A 102 4.04 -6.90 0.79
CA ALA A 102 3.12 -6.55 -0.30
C ALA A 102 3.72 -6.81 -1.68
N LEU A 103 4.93 -6.29 -1.95
CA LEU A 103 5.60 -6.43 -3.26
C LEU A 103 5.92 -7.89 -3.61
N LEU A 104 6.17 -8.74 -2.62
CA LEU A 104 6.48 -10.16 -2.81
C LEU A 104 5.23 -11.06 -2.76
N GLY A 105 4.04 -10.50 -2.55
CA GLY A 105 2.79 -11.27 -2.44
C GLY A 105 2.74 -12.20 -1.21
N LEU A 106 3.43 -11.82 -0.13
CA LEU A 106 3.58 -12.63 1.09
C LEU A 106 2.54 -12.30 2.17
N VAL A 107 1.61 -11.38 1.89
CA VAL A 107 0.43 -11.10 2.71
C VAL A 107 -0.81 -11.14 1.83
N ARG A 108 -1.85 -11.82 2.31
CA ARG A 108 -3.14 -11.94 1.62
C ARG A 108 -4.22 -11.15 2.31
N CYS A 109 -5.00 -10.39 1.56
CA CYS A 109 -6.14 -9.65 2.05
C CYS A 109 -7.20 -9.56 0.95
N ASP A 110 -8.46 -9.70 1.33
CA ASP A 110 -9.63 -9.31 0.54
C ASP A 110 -10.53 -8.53 1.48
N ALA A 111 -10.59 -7.21 1.30
CA ALA A 111 -11.28 -6.30 2.21
C ALA A 111 -12.09 -5.24 1.46
N GLU A 112 -13.37 -5.11 1.82
CA GLU A 112 -14.27 -4.06 1.34
C GLU A 112 -14.27 -2.82 2.24
N GLN A 113 -13.86 -3.01 3.50
CA GLN A 113 -13.82 -1.98 4.53
C GLN A 113 -12.52 -2.09 5.33
N ILE A 114 -12.01 -0.95 5.79
CA ILE A 114 -10.85 -0.83 6.67
C ILE A 114 -11.30 -0.04 7.89
N ASP A 115 -11.57 -0.77 8.98
CA ASP A 115 -12.00 -0.22 10.25
C ASP A 115 -10.94 -0.44 11.35
N ASP A 116 -11.17 0.18 12.50
CA ASP A 116 -10.34 0.00 13.69
C ASP A 116 -10.68 -1.28 14.47
N ASP A 117 -11.85 -1.88 14.20
CA ASP A 117 -12.36 -3.00 14.98
C ASP A 117 -11.82 -4.35 14.44
N PRO A 118 -11.06 -5.11 15.24
CA PRO A 118 -10.61 -6.44 14.84
C PRO A 118 -11.76 -7.45 14.64
N ALA A 119 -12.98 -7.14 15.09
CA ALA A 119 -14.16 -7.96 14.80
C ALA A 119 -14.70 -7.73 13.37
N SER A 120 -14.50 -6.54 12.79
CA SER A 120 -14.98 -6.22 11.44
C SER A 120 -13.89 -6.28 10.37
N SER A 121 -12.61 -6.14 10.75
CA SER A 121 -11.49 -6.08 9.82
C SER A 121 -10.50 -7.23 10.04
N PRO A 122 -10.11 -7.97 8.99
CA PRO A 122 -9.11 -9.01 9.11
C PRO A 122 -7.72 -8.42 9.44
N PRO A 123 -6.79 -9.19 10.04
CA PRO A 123 -5.50 -8.66 10.50
C PRO A 123 -4.67 -7.92 9.43
N PRO A 124 -4.63 -8.35 8.15
CA PRO A 124 -4.02 -7.56 7.08
C PRO A 124 -4.68 -6.19 6.84
N ALA A 125 -6.01 -6.07 6.96
CA ALA A 125 -6.71 -4.80 6.81
C ALA A 125 -6.41 -3.85 7.99
N LEU A 126 -6.37 -4.38 9.22
CA LEU A 126 -5.93 -3.64 10.41
C LEU A 126 -4.49 -3.14 10.27
N LEU A 127 -3.60 -3.97 9.72
CA LEU A 127 -2.22 -3.60 9.45
C LEU A 127 -2.14 -2.39 8.51
N ILE A 128 -2.90 -2.43 7.40
CA ILE A 128 -2.96 -1.32 6.44
C ILE A 128 -3.63 -0.09 7.04
N ASN A 129 -4.62 -0.26 7.93
CA ASN A 129 -5.18 0.85 8.69
C ASN A 129 -4.11 1.55 9.56
N SER A 130 -3.30 0.78 10.30
CA SER A 130 -2.18 1.33 11.07
C SER A 130 -1.14 2.01 10.17
N VAL A 131 -0.87 1.49 8.95
CA VAL A 131 -0.04 2.18 7.95
C VAL A 131 -0.65 3.55 7.58
N CYS A 132 -1.96 3.62 7.33
CA CYS A 132 -2.64 4.88 7.03
C CYS A 132 -2.53 5.89 8.19
N LYS A 133 -2.66 5.43 9.44
CA LYS A 133 -2.53 6.29 10.64
C LYS A 133 -1.13 6.85 10.84
N CYS A 134 -0.09 6.20 10.32
CA CYS A 134 1.28 6.69 10.44
C CYS A 134 1.51 8.06 9.78
N THR A 135 0.63 8.53 8.88
CA THR A 135 0.73 9.90 8.32
C THR A 135 0.50 10.99 9.38
N ALA A 136 -0.10 10.67 10.53
CA ALA A 136 -0.24 11.61 11.64
C ALA A 136 1.07 11.84 12.41
N VAL A 137 2.09 11.02 12.17
CA VAL A 137 3.44 11.22 12.74
C VAL A 137 4.11 12.35 11.97
N ALA A 138 4.49 13.41 12.67
CA ALA A 138 5.14 14.59 12.08
C ALA A 138 6.61 14.31 11.69
N ASP A 139 6.80 13.38 10.75
CA ASP A 139 8.10 12.96 10.22
C ASP A 139 8.00 12.70 8.70
N ASN A 140 8.79 13.42 7.93
CA ASN A 140 8.74 13.37 6.46
C ASN A 140 9.20 12.01 5.90
N ALA A 141 10.11 11.31 6.58
CA ALA A 141 10.59 10.00 6.13
C ALA A 141 9.53 8.92 6.37
N VAL A 142 8.84 8.98 7.51
CA VAL A 142 7.67 8.13 7.80
C VAL A 142 6.58 8.38 6.78
N GLU A 143 6.22 9.63 6.51
CA GLU A 143 5.18 9.97 5.54
C GLU A 143 5.50 9.41 4.14
N LEU A 144 6.74 9.58 3.66
CA LEU A 144 7.18 9.02 2.39
C LEU A 144 7.16 7.48 2.39
N ALA A 145 7.53 6.83 3.50
CA ALA A 145 7.46 5.38 3.65
C ALA A 145 6.01 4.87 3.64
N VAL A 146 5.06 5.62 4.20
CA VAL A 146 3.62 5.31 4.09
C VAL A 146 3.17 5.36 2.63
N LEU A 147 3.56 6.41 1.89
CA LEU A 147 3.24 6.51 0.46
C LEU A 147 3.74 5.30 -0.35
N ARG A 148 5.00 4.88 -0.11
CA ARG A 148 5.59 3.67 -0.74
C ARG A 148 4.81 2.42 -0.37
N THR A 149 4.50 2.24 0.91
CA THR A 149 3.86 1.03 1.45
C THR A 149 2.44 0.87 0.91
N LEU A 150 1.65 1.95 0.90
CA LEU A 150 0.28 1.91 0.39
C LEU A 150 0.24 1.70 -1.13
N LEU A 151 1.13 2.34 -1.90
CA LEU A 151 1.18 2.12 -3.35
C LEU A 151 1.60 0.68 -3.68
N ALA A 152 2.57 0.14 -2.95
CA ALA A 152 2.95 -1.28 -3.05
C ALA A 152 1.78 -2.22 -2.69
N SER A 153 0.96 -1.83 -1.70
CA SER A 153 -0.21 -2.60 -1.28
C SER A 153 -1.29 -2.62 -2.36
N VAL A 154 -1.63 -1.47 -2.95
CA VAL A 154 -2.57 -1.36 -4.08
C VAL A 154 -2.10 -2.14 -5.30
N ARG A 155 -0.79 -2.07 -5.60
CA ARG A 155 -0.17 -2.78 -6.73
C ARG A 155 -0.19 -4.29 -6.56
N SER A 156 -0.08 -4.78 -5.32
CA SER A 156 -0.02 -6.22 -5.06
C SER A 156 -1.29 -6.92 -5.54
N SER A 157 -1.16 -8.10 -6.13
CA SER A 157 -2.32 -8.93 -6.51
C SER A 157 -2.83 -9.80 -5.37
N SER A 158 -2.07 -9.93 -4.28
CA SER A 158 -2.49 -10.67 -3.09
C SER A 158 -3.28 -9.80 -2.09
N LEU A 159 -3.33 -8.49 -2.30
CA LEU A 159 -4.04 -7.53 -1.46
C LEU A 159 -5.17 -6.88 -2.26
N GLY A 160 -6.36 -7.46 -2.20
CA GLY A 160 -7.58 -6.92 -2.78
C GLY A 160 -8.23 -5.90 -1.84
N PHE A 161 -8.11 -4.62 -2.16
CA PHE A 161 -8.87 -3.55 -1.50
C PHE A 161 -9.98 -3.09 -2.43
N HIS A 162 -11.21 -3.24 -1.98
CA HIS A 162 -12.42 -3.00 -2.75
C HIS A 162 -13.26 -1.90 -2.10
N GLY A 163 -14.12 -1.24 -2.86
CA GLY A 163 -15.11 -0.31 -2.32
C GLY A 163 -14.52 0.73 -1.35
N ASP A 164 -15.03 0.77 -0.11
CA ASP A 164 -14.62 1.74 0.90
C ASP A 164 -13.17 1.56 1.39
N ALA A 165 -12.63 0.35 1.38
CA ALA A 165 -11.22 0.09 1.69
C ALA A 165 -10.28 0.78 0.69
N LEU A 166 -10.57 0.66 -0.61
CA LEU A 166 -9.80 1.36 -1.65
C LEU A 166 -9.90 2.88 -1.47
N ILE A 167 -11.10 3.39 -1.22
CA ILE A 167 -11.31 4.82 -0.98
C ILE A 167 -10.60 5.30 0.28
N HIS A 168 -10.48 4.47 1.32
CA HIS A 168 -9.70 4.80 2.51
C HIS A 168 -8.22 5.04 2.15
N ILE A 169 -7.59 4.15 1.38
CA ILE A 169 -6.21 4.32 0.92
C ILE A 169 -6.06 5.58 0.06
N VAL A 170 -6.97 5.80 -0.88
CA VAL A 170 -6.99 7.01 -1.72
C VAL A 170 -7.09 8.27 -0.88
N LYS A 171 -7.97 8.31 0.12
CA LYS A 171 -8.10 9.44 1.06
C LYS A 171 -6.80 9.69 1.83
N THR A 172 -6.08 8.65 2.24
CA THR A 172 -4.77 8.80 2.90
C THR A 172 -3.77 9.53 2.00
N PHE A 173 -3.68 9.17 0.71
CA PHE A 173 -2.82 9.90 -0.23
C PHE A 173 -3.26 11.35 -0.44
N TYR A 174 -4.58 11.61 -0.54
CA TYR A 174 -5.12 12.97 -0.61
C TYR A 174 -4.74 13.80 0.62
N ASN A 175 -4.85 13.22 1.82
CA ASN A 175 -4.50 13.90 3.06
C ASN A 175 -3.02 14.28 3.11
N VAL A 176 -2.12 13.38 2.66
CA VAL A 176 -0.68 13.70 2.55
C VAL A 176 -0.44 14.80 1.52
N TYR A 177 -1.06 14.74 0.34
CA TYR A 177 -0.90 15.77 -0.69
C TYR A 177 -1.32 17.17 -0.20
N LEU A 178 -2.42 17.24 0.55
CA LEU A 178 -2.98 18.49 1.05
C LEU A 178 -2.28 19.00 2.31
N GLY A 179 -1.91 18.10 3.22
CA GLY A 179 -1.43 18.45 4.56
C GLY A 179 0.09 18.40 4.77
N SER A 180 0.85 17.74 3.89
CA SER A 180 2.30 17.60 4.07
C SER A 180 3.02 18.94 3.97
N THR A 181 4.08 19.09 4.76
CA THR A 181 4.99 20.24 4.67
C THR A 181 6.12 20.01 3.66
N SER A 182 6.37 18.76 3.28
CA SER A 182 7.39 18.38 2.32
C SER A 182 6.86 18.50 0.89
N VAL A 183 7.50 19.34 0.08
CA VAL A 183 7.16 19.48 -1.34
C VAL A 183 7.29 18.15 -2.07
N GLU A 184 8.37 17.41 -1.80
CA GLU A 184 8.63 16.09 -2.38
C GLU A 184 7.52 15.10 -2.03
N ASN A 185 7.12 15.02 -0.76
CA ASN A 185 6.06 14.09 -0.34
C ASN A 185 4.70 14.45 -0.95
N ARG A 186 4.41 15.74 -1.13
CA ARG A 186 3.21 16.15 -1.86
C ARG A 186 3.24 15.67 -3.30
N ILE A 187 4.35 15.85 -4.01
CA ILE A 187 4.48 15.37 -5.39
C ILE A 187 4.42 13.83 -5.43
N CYS A 188 5.07 13.12 -4.51
CA CYS A 188 4.96 11.66 -4.35
C CYS A 188 3.52 11.21 -4.10
N ALA A 189 2.76 11.91 -3.25
CA ALA A 189 1.36 11.57 -2.97
C ALA A 189 0.47 11.78 -4.20
N LYS A 190 0.69 12.87 -4.94
CA LYS A 190 0.01 13.13 -6.22
C LYS A 190 0.32 12.03 -7.25
N ALA A 191 1.59 11.67 -7.37
CA ALA A 191 2.07 10.62 -8.25
C ALA A 191 1.49 9.24 -7.86
N ALA A 192 1.45 8.91 -6.58
CA ALA A 192 0.86 7.68 -6.06
C ALA A 192 -0.67 7.61 -6.28
N LEU A 193 -1.37 8.74 -6.17
CA LEU A 193 -2.80 8.84 -6.53
C LEU A 193 -3.02 8.54 -8.01
N ALA A 194 -2.28 9.22 -8.89
CA ALA A 194 -2.39 8.99 -10.33
C ALA A 194 -2.05 7.54 -10.71
N GLN A 195 -1.03 6.96 -10.08
CA GLN A 195 -0.66 5.57 -10.29
C GLN A 195 -1.70 4.60 -9.76
N THR A 196 -2.31 4.87 -8.61
CA THR A 196 -3.41 4.06 -8.05
C THR A 196 -4.59 4.03 -9.01
N VAL A 197 -4.97 5.20 -9.54
CA VAL A 197 -6.00 5.31 -10.58
C VAL A 197 -5.60 4.47 -11.80
N ALA A 198 -4.39 4.64 -12.33
CA ALA A 198 -3.93 3.89 -13.49
C ALA A 198 -3.98 2.36 -13.28
N ILE A 199 -3.58 1.87 -12.09
CA ILE A 199 -3.64 0.44 -11.74
C ILE A 199 -5.09 -0.06 -11.71
N VAL A 200 -5.98 0.64 -11.01
CA VAL A 200 -7.39 0.22 -10.86
C VAL A 200 -8.09 0.16 -12.22
N PHE A 201 -7.87 1.17 -13.07
CA PHE A 201 -8.47 1.20 -14.40
C PHE A 201 -7.84 0.19 -15.37
N ALA A 202 -6.53 -0.05 -15.31
CA ALA A 202 -5.90 -1.11 -16.08
C ALA A 202 -6.45 -2.51 -15.70
N ARG A 203 -6.69 -2.74 -14.41
CA ARG A 203 -7.33 -3.97 -13.90
C ARG A 203 -8.76 -4.10 -14.38
N ALA A 204 -9.55 -3.02 -14.37
CA ALA A 204 -10.94 -3.04 -14.84
C ALA A 204 -11.05 -3.29 -16.35
N GLU A 205 -10.16 -2.70 -17.15
CA GLU A 205 -10.09 -2.92 -18.60
C GLU A 205 -9.70 -4.37 -18.95
N ALA A 206 -8.75 -4.94 -18.22
CA ALA A 206 -8.31 -6.33 -18.41
C ALA A 206 -9.16 -7.36 -17.66
N ASP A 207 -10.10 -6.89 -16.83
CA ASP A 207 -10.94 -7.67 -15.93
C ASP A 207 -10.18 -8.70 -15.06
N ARG A 208 -9.00 -8.31 -14.56
CA ARG A 208 -8.13 -9.18 -13.75
C ARG A 208 -7.18 -8.38 -12.85
N VAL A 209 -6.78 -8.97 -11.73
CA VAL A 209 -5.97 -8.29 -10.71
C VAL A 209 -4.49 -8.17 -11.12
N GLU A 210 -4.00 -9.05 -11.99
CA GLU A 210 -2.62 -9.10 -12.47
C GLU A 210 -2.30 -8.06 -13.56
N ALA A 211 -3.27 -7.27 -13.98
CA ALA A 211 -3.04 -6.22 -14.97
C ALA A 211 -2.03 -5.19 -14.44
N SER A 212 -1.00 -4.93 -15.24
CA SER A 212 0.00 -3.91 -14.96
C SER A 212 -0.37 -2.59 -15.64
N ALA A 213 -0.19 -1.49 -14.92
CA ALA A 213 -0.21 -0.15 -15.50
C ALA A 213 1.22 0.36 -15.65
N ASP A 214 1.49 1.07 -16.75
CA ASP A 214 2.76 1.76 -16.93
C ASP A 214 2.95 2.85 -15.86
N PRO A 215 4.21 3.19 -15.51
CA PRO A 215 4.48 4.31 -14.63
C PRO A 215 3.94 5.62 -15.19
N VAL A 216 3.16 6.34 -14.38
CA VAL A 216 2.71 7.70 -14.73
C VAL A 216 3.93 8.62 -14.89
N SER A 217 3.89 9.46 -15.92
CA SER A 217 4.90 10.51 -16.14
C SER A 217 4.70 11.65 -15.15
N VAL A 218 5.61 11.79 -14.18
CA VAL A 218 5.62 12.89 -13.21
C VAL A 218 5.72 14.26 -13.88
N PRO A 219 6.56 14.47 -14.91
CA PRO A 219 6.57 15.73 -15.66
C PRO A 219 5.20 16.11 -16.22
N ALA A 220 4.53 15.18 -16.92
CA ALA A 220 3.20 15.42 -17.50
C ALA A 220 2.14 15.70 -16.43
N LEU A 221 2.25 15.02 -15.28
CA LEU A 221 1.36 15.22 -14.14
C LEU A 221 1.52 16.61 -13.50
N LEU A 222 2.69 17.23 -13.59
CA LEU A 222 2.98 18.54 -13.01
C LEU A 222 2.80 19.72 -13.98
N GLU A 223 2.56 19.47 -15.27
CA GLU A 223 2.36 20.54 -16.27
C GLU A 223 1.24 21.53 -15.90
N LEU A 224 0.20 21.05 -15.21
CA LEU A 224 -0.94 21.85 -14.75
C LEU A 224 -0.81 22.37 -13.31
N SER A 225 0.19 21.90 -12.57
CA SER A 225 0.47 22.33 -11.19
C SER A 225 1.41 23.52 -11.15
N ASP A 226 1.40 24.24 -10.02
CA ASP A 226 2.18 25.47 -9.83
C ASP A 226 3.62 25.33 -10.35
N LYS A 227 4.04 26.30 -11.19
CA LYS A 227 5.39 26.37 -11.79
C LYS A 227 6.52 26.27 -10.76
N ASN A 228 6.22 26.51 -9.48
CA ASN A 228 7.13 26.40 -8.34
C ASN A 228 7.48 24.94 -7.96
N LEU A 229 6.78 23.93 -8.49
CA LEU A 229 7.02 22.51 -8.20
C LEU A 229 7.92 21.80 -9.23
N ASN A 230 8.27 22.47 -10.33
CA ASN A 230 8.95 21.87 -11.49
C ASN A 230 10.49 21.91 -11.37
N GLU A 231 11.03 21.62 -10.19
CA GLU A 231 12.47 21.43 -10.04
C GLU A 231 12.86 20.08 -10.66
N SER A 232 13.68 20.10 -11.71
CA SER A 232 14.11 18.90 -12.45
C SER A 232 14.62 17.77 -11.54
N GLY A 233 15.32 18.11 -10.46
CA GLY A 233 15.78 17.15 -9.45
C GLY A 233 14.64 16.47 -8.69
N LEU A 234 13.65 17.24 -8.22
CA LEU A 234 12.48 16.69 -7.50
C LEU A 234 11.64 15.79 -8.42
N VAL A 235 11.42 16.22 -9.65
CA VAL A 235 10.68 15.45 -10.65
C VAL A 235 11.35 14.10 -10.89
N GLN A 236 12.67 14.08 -11.04
CA GLN A 236 13.43 12.84 -11.21
C GLN A 236 13.35 11.95 -9.97
N SER A 237 13.51 12.50 -8.76
CA SER A 237 13.41 11.73 -7.51
C SER A 237 12.04 11.06 -7.35
N VAL A 238 10.96 11.78 -7.65
CA VAL A 238 9.60 11.22 -7.56
C VAL A 238 9.36 10.17 -8.65
N GLN A 239 9.88 10.38 -9.85
CA GLN A 239 9.80 9.38 -10.93
C GLN A 239 10.51 8.08 -10.52
N VAL A 240 11.69 8.18 -9.89
CA VAL A 240 12.41 7.02 -9.33
C VAL A 240 11.59 6.34 -8.25
N PHE A 241 11.00 7.10 -7.31
CA PHE A 241 10.10 6.58 -6.29
C PHE A 241 8.97 5.73 -6.88
N LEU A 242 8.31 6.20 -7.97
CA LEU A 242 7.25 5.44 -8.63
C LEU A 242 7.78 4.16 -9.27
N ILE A 243 8.88 4.26 -10.02
CA ILE A 243 9.46 3.14 -10.76
C ILE A 243 9.90 2.04 -9.79
N GLU A 244 10.58 2.38 -8.69
CA GLU A 244 11.01 1.40 -7.69
C GLU A 244 9.84 0.58 -7.11
N VAL A 245 8.71 1.23 -6.85
CA VAL A 245 7.50 0.55 -6.35
C VAL A 245 6.86 -0.31 -7.46
N LEU A 246 6.92 0.14 -8.71
CA LEU A 246 6.32 -0.54 -9.87
C LEU A 246 7.19 -1.64 -10.50
N GLU A 247 8.50 -1.65 -10.30
CA GLU A 247 9.34 -2.75 -10.77
C GLU A 247 9.40 -3.88 -9.72
N GLY A 248 9.17 -3.52 -8.45
CA GLY A 248 9.33 -4.41 -7.31
C GLY A 248 10.80 -4.75 -7.08
N TRP A 249 11.13 -5.40 -5.96
CA TRP A 249 12.49 -5.88 -5.78
C TRP A 249 12.76 -7.01 -6.79
N GLU A 250 13.62 -6.75 -7.77
CA GLU A 250 14.15 -7.75 -8.71
C GLU A 250 14.90 -8.83 -7.93
N GLY A 251 14.20 -9.88 -7.51
CA GLY A 251 14.83 -10.92 -6.69
C GLY A 251 14.13 -12.27 -6.63
N ASP A 252 12.81 -12.38 -6.88
CA ASP A 252 12.15 -13.68 -6.81
C ASP A 252 10.74 -13.69 -7.45
N ARG A 253 10.65 -13.50 -8.77
CA ARG A 253 9.41 -13.77 -9.52
C ARG A 253 9.23 -15.29 -9.65
N GLY A 254 8.80 -15.94 -8.58
CA GLY A 254 8.57 -17.38 -8.53
C GLY A 254 7.41 -17.73 -7.60
N GLY A 255 6.20 -17.75 -8.15
CA GLY A 255 4.99 -18.14 -7.43
C GLY A 255 3.73 -17.97 -8.28
N ASN A 256 3.52 -18.90 -9.22
CA ASN A 256 2.28 -18.96 -10.01
C ASN A 256 1.14 -19.41 -9.09
N SER A 257 0.26 -18.49 -8.70
CA SER A 257 -1.02 -18.83 -8.09
C SER A 257 -2.08 -18.74 -9.17
N THR A 258 -2.49 -19.88 -9.72
CA THR A 258 -3.65 -19.96 -10.62
C THR A 258 -4.90 -19.70 -9.78
N ALA A 259 -5.39 -18.46 -9.79
CA ALA A 259 -6.76 -18.17 -9.38
C ALA A 259 -7.70 -18.75 -10.45
N LYS A 260 -8.71 -19.50 -10.02
CA LYS A 260 -9.76 -20.01 -10.92
C LYS A 260 -10.58 -18.81 -11.39
N GLU A 261 -10.71 -18.66 -12.70
CA GLU A 261 -11.69 -17.80 -13.34
C GLU A 261 -13.10 -18.37 -13.04
N GLU A 262 -13.87 -17.66 -12.21
CA GLU A 262 -15.32 -17.82 -12.16
C GLU A 262 -15.91 -16.83 -13.16
N THR A 263 -16.21 -17.30 -14.37
CA THR A 263 -17.05 -16.59 -15.34
C THR A 263 -18.51 -16.72 -14.88
N GLY A 264 -18.92 -15.83 -13.96
CA GLY A 264 -20.33 -15.59 -13.64
C GLY A 264 -20.84 -14.39 -14.44
N GLU A 265 -22.07 -14.46 -14.95
CA GLU A 265 -22.78 -13.40 -15.70
C GLU A 265 -23.20 -12.19 -14.81
N GLY A 266 -22.36 -11.81 -13.84
CA GLY A 266 -22.52 -10.62 -12.99
C GLY A 266 -21.51 -9.52 -13.35
N GLU A 267 -21.80 -8.26 -12.98
CA GLU A 267 -20.81 -7.19 -13.07
C GLU A 267 -19.53 -7.59 -12.30
N SER A 268 -18.37 -7.44 -12.94
CA SER A 268 -17.10 -7.76 -12.29
C SER A 268 -16.81 -6.77 -11.17
N ARG A 269 -16.53 -7.28 -9.96
CA ARG A 269 -16.11 -6.50 -8.79
C ARG A 269 -14.95 -5.54 -9.10
N ILE A 270 -14.04 -5.93 -9.99
CA ILE A 270 -12.91 -5.09 -10.43
C ILE A 270 -13.41 -3.87 -11.20
N ARG A 271 -14.42 -4.04 -12.05
CA ARG A 271 -15.06 -2.93 -12.79
C ARG A 271 -15.90 -2.07 -11.86
N GLU A 272 -16.59 -2.67 -10.88
CA GLU A 272 -17.32 -1.95 -9.84
C GLU A 272 -16.39 -1.03 -9.03
N ASP A 273 -15.20 -1.50 -8.66
CA ASP A 273 -14.20 -0.69 -7.96
C ASP A 273 -13.75 0.52 -8.77
N ALA A 274 -13.51 0.35 -10.07
CA ALA A 274 -13.13 1.45 -10.95
C ALA A 274 -14.25 2.50 -11.05
N LEU A 275 -15.51 2.07 -11.19
CA LEU A 275 -16.67 2.96 -11.17
C LEU A 275 -16.85 3.64 -9.81
N TYR A 276 -16.63 2.92 -8.72
CA TYR A 276 -16.73 3.45 -7.36
C TYR A 276 -15.65 4.49 -7.09
N LEU A 277 -14.41 4.23 -7.52
CA LEU A 277 -13.29 5.17 -7.49
C LEU A 277 -13.61 6.42 -8.31
N PHE A 278 -14.06 6.27 -9.55
CA PHE A 278 -14.45 7.40 -10.41
C PHE A 278 -15.52 8.29 -9.77
N LYS A 279 -16.60 7.67 -9.25
CA LYS A 279 -17.67 8.39 -8.54
C LYS A 279 -17.15 9.16 -7.34
N ASN A 280 -16.20 8.60 -6.59
CA ASN A 280 -15.58 9.28 -5.45
C ASN A 280 -14.66 10.43 -5.87
N LEU A 281 -13.88 10.29 -6.95
CA LEU A 281 -13.08 11.39 -7.51
C LEU A 281 -13.97 12.57 -7.94
N CYS A 282 -15.10 12.29 -8.61
CA CYS A 282 -16.11 13.29 -8.95
C CYS A 282 -16.65 13.99 -7.69
N LYS A 283 -17.00 13.22 -6.64
CA LYS A 283 -17.47 13.78 -5.36
C LYS A 283 -16.40 14.65 -4.69
N PHE A 284 -15.12 14.24 -4.71
CA PHE A 284 -14.03 15.05 -4.18
C PHE A 284 -13.94 16.39 -4.92
N SER A 285 -13.99 16.39 -6.25
CA SER A 285 -14.01 17.64 -7.04
C SER A 285 -15.19 18.57 -6.68
N MET A 286 -16.35 18.03 -6.29
CA MET A 286 -17.53 18.83 -5.94
C MET A 286 -17.49 19.35 -4.49
N LYS A 287 -16.92 18.59 -3.55
CA LYS A 287 -16.79 19.00 -2.14
C LYS A 287 -16.01 20.30 -1.98
N PHE A 288 -15.06 20.56 -2.87
CA PHE A 288 -14.29 21.80 -2.91
C PHE A 288 -15.01 22.97 -3.62
N SER A 289 -16.32 22.87 -3.91
CA SER A 289 -17.08 23.86 -4.68
C SER A 289 -18.07 24.69 -3.85
N THR A 290 -18.18 24.49 -2.53
CA THR A 290 -19.10 25.25 -1.67
C THR A 290 -18.58 26.69 -1.46
N GLN A 291 -19.43 27.66 -1.80
CA GLN A 291 -19.12 29.09 -2.03
C GLN A 291 -18.74 29.95 -0.81
N GLU A 292 -18.41 29.38 0.35
CA GLU A 292 -18.26 30.21 1.58
C GLU A 292 -16.88 30.86 1.75
N SER A 293 -15.85 30.46 1.00
CA SER A 293 -14.53 31.13 1.02
C SER A 293 -13.70 30.85 -0.26
N PRO A 294 -13.79 31.69 -1.31
CA PRO A 294 -13.07 31.48 -2.58
C PRO A 294 -11.54 31.58 -2.48
N GLU A 295 -10.99 31.93 -1.31
CA GLU A 295 -9.55 32.12 -1.08
C GLU A 295 -8.88 30.95 -0.33
N ASP A 296 -9.59 29.87 -0.03
CA ASP A 296 -8.96 28.72 0.61
C ASP A 296 -8.11 27.94 -0.41
N GLU A 297 -6.81 28.27 -0.44
CA GLU A 297 -5.78 27.65 -1.27
C GLU A 297 -5.79 26.12 -1.15
N LEU A 298 -6.16 25.58 0.02
CA LEU A 298 -6.28 24.15 0.26
C LEU A 298 -7.43 23.52 -0.53
N LEU A 299 -8.60 24.19 -0.56
CA LEU A 299 -9.77 23.72 -1.30
C LEU A 299 -9.50 23.76 -2.80
N LEU A 300 -8.90 24.86 -3.30
CA LEU A 300 -8.56 24.99 -4.71
C LEU A 300 -7.59 23.89 -5.15
N ARG A 301 -6.57 23.64 -4.32
CA ARG A 301 -5.59 22.59 -4.56
C ARG A 301 -6.20 21.18 -4.57
N GLY A 302 -7.11 20.88 -3.64
CA GLY A 302 -7.84 19.61 -3.64
C GLY A 302 -8.74 19.43 -4.85
N LYS A 303 -9.36 20.51 -5.32
CA LYS A 303 -10.16 20.53 -6.55
C LYS A 303 -9.31 20.26 -7.79
N LEU A 304 -8.20 20.98 -7.93
CA LEU A 304 -7.27 20.82 -9.05
C LEU A 304 -6.77 19.38 -9.13
N LEU A 305 -6.31 18.82 -8.01
CA LEU A 305 -5.87 17.42 -7.93
C LEU A 305 -6.96 16.46 -8.41
N SER A 306 -8.20 16.63 -7.96
CA SER A 306 -9.30 15.73 -8.34
C SER A 306 -9.59 15.79 -9.84
N LEU A 307 -9.54 16.97 -10.44
CA LEU A 307 -9.72 17.15 -11.89
C LEU A 307 -8.54 16.58 -12.69
N GLU A 308 -7.31 16.73 -12.21
CA GLU A 308 -6.13 16.12 -12.83
C GLU A 308 -6.19 14.59 -12.78
N LEU A 309 -6.65 13.99 -11.69
CA LEU A 309 -6.86 12.54 -11.61
C LEU A 309 -7.97 12.07 -12.56
N MET A 310 -9.05 12.82 -12.68
CA MET A 310 -10.09 12.53 -13.69
C MET A 310 -9.54 12.64 -15.11
N LYS A 311 -8.67 13.62 -15.38
CA LYS A 311 -7.98 13.72 -16.68
C LYS A 311 -7.12 12.48 -16.94
N VAL A 312 -6.38 11.99 -15.95
CA VAL A 312 -5.61 10.73 -16.05
C VAL A 312 -6.53 9.56 -16.41
N VAL A 313 -7.71 9.45 -15.81
CA VAL A 313 -8.70 8.41 -16.19
C VAL A 313 -9.09 8.54 -17.66
N VAL A 314 -9.48 9.75 -18.09
CA VAL A 314 -10.00 9.97 -19.46
C VAL A 314 -8.91 9.76 -20.52
N GLU A 315 -7.69 10.21 -20.27
CA GLU A 315 -6.57 10.05 -21.21
C GLU A 315 -6.13 8.58 -21.35
N ASN A 316 -6.23 7.80 -20.27
CA ASN A 316 -5.86 6.39 -20.24
C ASN A 316 -7.06 5.44 -20.36
N ALA A 317 -8.26 5.96 -20.62
CA ALA A 317 -9.47 5.16 -20.72
C ALA A 317 -9.34 4.16 -21.88
N GLY A 318 -9.45 2.88 -21.57
CA GLY A 318 -9.42 1.82 -22.58
C GLY A 318 -10.79 1.65 -23.26
N PRO A 319 -10.92 0.63 -24.13
CA PRO A 319 -12.13 0.38 -24.87
C PRO A 319 -13.36 0.18 -23.99
N VAL A 320 -13.21 -0.49 -22.83
CA VAL A 320 -14.34 -0.80 -21.94
C VAL A 320 -14.97 0.47 -21.40
N LEU A 321 -14.18 1.49 -21.06
CA LEU A 321 -14.71 2.79 -20.61
C LEU A 321 -15.22 3.70 -21.73
N ARG A 322 -14.80 3.45 -22.98
CA ARG A 322 -15.18 4.28 -24.14
C ARG A 322 -16.45 3.80 -24.83
N VAL A 323 -16.83 2.55 -24.62
CA VAL A 323 -17.99 1.93 -25.25
C VAL A 323 -19.06 1.72 -24.19
N ASN A 324 -20.28 2.18 -24.50
CA ASN A 324 -21.44 2.04 -23.63
C ASN A 324 -22.17 0.75 -24.01
N GLU A 325 -21.71 -0.40 -23.50
CA GLU A 325 -22.45 -1.68 -23.56
C GLU A 325 -23.23 -1.92 -22.27
#